data_AF-A0A9W6BMY6-F1
#
_entry.id   AF-A0A9W6BMY6-F1
#
_cell.length_a   1.000
_cell.length_b   1.000
_cell.length_c   1.000
_cell.angle_alpha   90.00
_cell.angle_beta   90.00
_cell.angle_gamma   90.00
#
_symmetry.space_group_name_H-M   'P 1'
#
loop_
_entity.id
_entity.type
_entity.pdbx_description
1 polymer ?
#
loop_
_entity_poly.entity_id
_entity_poly.type
_entity_poly.pdbx_seq_one_letter_code
_entity_poly.pdbx_strand_id
1 'polypeptide(L)'
;MYAVALASWIYNAAQRLACDGATDAICRALEILAPALPAPGPGVVKVLLAILHAIDQAADNKTNLVKLRDRALAYMDILLVYRASLDTMKYLQVMTEFKECLEEIECYARSFGGRPFLAQLITIRSDRKEFDRLADEMRSLQDKLRFVLLVEILSQQQATQQYIREALASLLPLLGPPPPPPEYTSAALQKIEELGGTEKVLADDRLLGQVIEVLKPEARLTVELVRSVLLSKKDSEGPHRYIIQPDLRLLWRKEYEQLEDVPWDEFWSVFPKKLLGQTFVEEAEVQELCQLLHSPEAQKKFQWAVGGIGDRISIWELKRAFKNDAPLLQQVKNKVGGGTVALTGRVQLPDRPPNFFGRDEDAERLVSMLTSGDGGSTAVLLLAEGGIGKSTLATDVGWRLVEAGKVPAGVRWVDLREASTAEDVRARFCAALGVKPAGAPDNIMATAPRDAATEIVRAAVTCMVAQSSSNSSGGGGVAAGSSSSSRTTGRDPSMLVVVDNAEDALVQQDTAEALRGLLTKARVKGGAHDSTQAEGQIGREA
;
A
#
# COMPACT_ATOMS: atom_id res chain seq x y z
N MET A 1 -2.86 -37.53 -3.06
CA MET A 1 -3.23 -36.11 -3.23
C MET A 1 -4.57 -35.76 -2.58
N TYR A 2 -5.68 -36.45 -2.93
CA TYR A 2 -7.03 -36.12 -2.41
C TYR A 2 -7.19 -36.13 -0.88
N ALA A 3 -6.64 -37.12 -0.17
CA ALA A 3 -6.73 -37.19 1.29
C ALA A 3 -6.13 -35.97 2.01
N VAL A 4 -5.19 -35.27 1.35
CA VAL A 4 -4.44 -34.18 1.97
C VAL A 4 -4.98 -32.82 1.56
N ALA A 5 -5.45 -32.68 0.32
CA ALA A 5 -6.28 -31.54 -0.03
C ALA A 5 -7.51 -31.46 0.90
N LEU A 6 -8.12 -32.62 1.20
CA LEU A 6 -9.23 -32.71 2.15
C LEU A 6 -8.78 -32.39 3.59
N ALA A 7 -7.65 -32.94 4.07
CA ALA A 7 -7.15 -32.64 5.41
C ALA A 7 -6.75 -31.16 5.59
N SER A 8 -6.12 -30.55 4.58
CA SER A 8 -5.77 -29.12 4.57
C SER A 8 -7.03 -28.24 4.51
N TRP A 9 -8.06 -28.64 3.77
CA TRP A 9 -9.33 -27.94 3.74
C TRP A 9 -10.06 -28.02 5.09
N ILE A 10 -10.14 -29.21 5.70
CA ILE A 10 -10.71 -29.42 7.04
C ILE A 10 -9.94 -28.59 8.08
N TYR A 11 -8.61 -28.55 7.99
CA TYR A 11 -7.78 -27.76 8.88
C TYR A 11 -8.01 -26.25 8.74
N ASN A 12 -8.02 -25.71 7.51
CA ASN A 12 -8.32 -24.31 7.24
C ASN A 12 -9.74 -23.92 7.69
N ALA A 13 -10.72 -24.80 7.50
CA ALA A 13 -12.08 -24.59 7.98
C ALA A 13 -12.13 -24.58 9.52
N ALA A 14 -11.44 -25.50 10.19
CA ALA A 14 -11.33 -25.52 11.64
C ALA A 14 -10.63 -24.27 12.20
N GLN A 15 -9.61 -23.75 11.50
CA GLN A 15 -8.92 -22.50 11.87
C GLN A 15 -9.86 -21.29 11.79
N ARG A 16 -10.71 -21.21 10.75
CA ARG A 16 -11.71 -20.14 10.63
C ARG A 16 -12.77 -20.19 11.73
N LEU A 17 -13.15 -21.41 12.15
CA LEU A 17 -14.06 -21.63 13.28
C LEU A 17 -13.40 -21.37 14.64
N ALA A 18 -12.06 -21.42 14.72
CA ALA A 18 -11.31 -21.15 15.95
C ALA A 18 -11.40 -19.69 16.40
N CYS A 19 -11.71 -18.76 15.49
CA CYS A 19 -12.00 -17.37 15.83
C CYS A 19 -13.20 -17.24 16.80
N ASP A 20 -14.07 -18.25 16.86
CA ASP A 20 -15.23 -18.32 17.76
C ASP A 20 -14.95 -19.09 19.08
N GLY A 21 -13.68 -19.43 19.37
CA GLY A 21 -13.29 -20.14 20.59
C GLY A 21 -13.43 -21.67 20.51
N ALA A 22 -13.54 -22.24 19.31
CA ALA A 22 -13.73 -23.68 19.11
C ALA A 22 -12.41 -24.49 19.14
N THR A 23 -11.72 -24.58 20.29
CA THR A 23 -10.49 -25.38 20.44
C THR A 23 -10.70 -26.86 20.04
N ASP A 24 -11.87 -27.43 20.36
CA ASP A 24 -12.24 -28.82 20.03
C ASP A 24 -12.27 -29.13 18.53
N ALA A 25 -12.56 -28.13 17.70
CA ALA A 25 -12.58 -28.31 16.24
C ALA A 25 -11.14 -28.43 15.70
N ILE A 26 -10.22 -27.61 16.22
CA ILE A 26 -8.80 -27.65 15.87
C ILE A 26 -8.19 -28.99 16.31
N CYS A 27 -8.47 -29.45 17.53
CA CYS A 27 -7.95 -30.71 18.03
C CYS A 27 -8.36 -31.89 17.13
N ARG A 28 -9.64 -31.97 16.77
CA ARG A 28 -10.13 -33.02 15.85
C ARG A 28 -9.50 -32.94 14.46
N ALA A 29 -9.33 -31.73 13.92
CA ALA A 29 -8.67 -31.55 12.62
C ALA A 29 -7.21 -32.01 12.67
N LEU A 30 -6.49 -31.70 13.75
CA LEU A 30 -5.12 -32.14 13.99
C LEU A 30 -5.03 -33.66 14.13
N GLU A 31 -5.92 -34.31 14.88
CA GLU A 31 -5.96 -35.78 15.01
C GLU A 31 -6.16 -36.48 13.67
N ILE A 32 -7.04 -35.95 12.81
CA ILE A 32 -7.26 -36.47 11.45
C ILE A 32 -6.02 -36.28 10.58
N LEU A 33 -5.30 -35.17 10.77
CA LEU A 33 -4.12 -34.82 10.00
C LEU A 33 -2.89 -35.63 10.40
N ALA A 34 -2.73 -35.98 11.68
CA ALA A 34 -1.55 -36.66 12.22
C ALA A 34 -1.08 -37.86 11.38
N PRO A 35 -1.92 -38.86 11.04
CA PRO A 35 -1.48 -40.02 10.25
C PRO A 35 -1.13 -39.70 8.78
N ALA A 36 -1.55 -38.53 8.27
CA ALA A 36 -1.27 -38.13 6.89
C ALA A 36 0.10 -37.45 6.73
N LEU A 37 0.81 -37.20 7.84
CA LEU A 37 2.11 -36.53 7.85
C LEU A 37 3.25 -37.54 7.90
N PRO A 38 4.31 -37.36 7.07
CA PRO A 38 5.53 -38.14 7.21
C PRO A 38 6.23 -37.81 8.53
N ALA A 39 7.03 -38.75 9.05
CA ALA A 39 7.84 -38.50 10.25
C ALA A 39 8.72 -37.25 10.04
N PRO A 40 8.79 -36.31 11.01
CA PRO A 40 8.34 -36.39 12.40
C PRO A 40 6.94 -35.77 12.65
N GLY A 41 6.14 -35.56 11.61
CA GLY A 41 4.86 -34.84 11.65
C GLY A 41 3.82 -35.34 12.67
N PRO A 42 3.59 -36.64 12.87
CA PRO A 42 2.71 -37.10 13.95
C PRO A 42 3.17 -36.64 15.34
N GLY A 43 4.49 -36.54 15.55
CA GLY A 43 5.08 -36.01 16.78
C GLY A 43 4.81 -34.52 16.95
N VAL A 44 4.95 -33.73 15.88
CA VAL A 44 4.60 -32.30 15.88
C VAL A 44 3.12 -32.09 16.24
N VAL A 45 2.22 -32.85 15.63
CA VAL A 45 0.79 -32.76 15.93
C VAL A 45 0.48 -33.10 17.38
N LYS A 46 1.12 -34.14 17.92
CA LYS A 46 0.97 -34.50 19.34
C LYS A 46 1.35 -33.35 20.28
N VAL A 47 2.47 -32.67 20.01
CA VAL A 47 2.91 -31.52 20.83
C VAL A 47 1.95 -30.34 20.67
N LEU A 48 1.47 -30.05 19.46
CA LEU A 48 0.46 -29.00 19.21
C LEU A 48 -0.83 -29.24 20.00
N LEU A 49 -1.35 -30.48 20.00
CA LEU A 49 -2.53 -30.84 20.79
C LEU A 49 -2.31 -30.59 22.28
N ALA A 50 -1.12 -30.92 22.79
CA ALA A 50 -0.80 -30.70 24.19
C ALA A 50 -0.63 -29.20 24.53
N ILE A 51 -0.10 -28.38 23.61
CA ILE A 51 -0.12 -26.91 23.75
C ILE A 51 -1.55 -26.40 23.83
N LEU A 52 -2.46 -26.85 22.95
CA LEU A 52 -3.87 -26.43 22.97
C LEU A 52 -4.52 -26.72 24.32
N HIS A 53 -4.35 -27.94 24.84
CA HIS A 53 -4.85 -28.30 26.17
C HIS A 53 -4.22 -27.48 27.29
N ALA A 54 -2.91 -27.20 27.23
CA ALA A 54 -2.23 -26.38 28.22
C ALA A 54 -2.75 -24.93 28.23
N ILE A 55 -3.09 -24.38 27.06
CA ILE A 55 -3.67 -23.03 26.91
C ILE A 55 -5.07 -22.95 27.52
N ASP A 56 -5.89 -23.98 27.35
CA ASP A 56 -7.24 -24.04 27.94
C ASP A 56 -7.18 -24.13 29.47
N GLN A 57 -6.15 -24.78 30.02
CA GLN A 57 -5.91 -24.88 31.46
C GLN A 57 -5.19 -23.67 32.07
N ALA A 58 -4.61 -22.79 31.26
CA ALA A 58 -3.87 -21.63 31.74
C ALA A 58 -4.81 -20.57 32.34
N ALA A 59 -4.62 -20.28 33.63
CA ALA A 59 -5.38 -19.22 34.31
C ALA A 59 -4.93 -17.82 33.89
N ASP A 60 -3.66 -17.66 33.55
CA ASP A 60 -3.01 -16.38 33.25
C ASP A 60 -2.23 -16.42 31.93
N ASN A 61 -1.84 -15.24 31.44
CA ASN A 61 -1.03 -15.06 30.23
C ASN A 61 -1.63 -15.70 28.95
N LYS A 62 -2.92 -16.00 28.96
CA LYS A 62 -3.65 -16.68 27.88
C LYS A 62 -3.47 -15.98 26.53
N THR A 63 -3.48 -14.64 26.51
CA THR A 63 -3.28 -13.83 25.30
C THR A 63 -1.95 -14.12 24.61
N ASN A 64 -0.86 -14.27 25.36
CA ASN A 64 0.45 -14.54 24.78
C ASN A 64 0.56 -15.99 24.32
N LEU A 65 0.01 -16.94 25.09
CA LEU A 65 0.00 -18.34 24.67
C LEU A 65 -0.85 -18.57 23.41
N VAL A 66 -1.98 -17.88 23.29
CA VAL A 66 -2.82 -17.87 22.08
C VAL A 66 -2.02 -17.36 20.88
N LYS A 67 -1.22 -16.29 21.02
CA LYS A 67 -0.35 -15.82 19.94
C LYS A 67 0.72 -16.84 19.52
N LEU A 68 1.31 -17.57 20.46
CA LEU A 68 2.28 -18.63 20.15
C LEU A 68 1.60 -19.80 19.42
N ARG A 69 0.42 -20.22 19.88
CA ARG A 69 -0.43 -21.20 19.19
C ARG A 69 -0.73 -20.77 17.76
N ASP A 70 -1.20 -19.56 17.54
CA ASP A 70 -1.60 -19.08 16.22
C ASP A 70 -0.41 -19.06 15.24
N ARG A 71 0.78 -18.66 15.72
CA ARG A 71 2.02 -18.73 14.94
C ARG A 71 2.44 -20.16 14.61
N ALA A 72 2.31 -21.07 15.56
CA ALA A 72 2.60 -22.48 15.37
C ALA A 72 1.65 -23.13 14.35
N LEU A 73 0.35 -22.83 14.43
CA LEU A 73 -0.65 -23.30 13.47
C LEU A 73 -0.41 -22.73 12.07
N ALA A 74 -0.07 -21.44 11.96
CA ALA A 74 0.29 -20.81 10.68
C ALA A 74 1.57 -21.39 10.06
N TYR A 75 2.54 -21.79 10.89
CA TYR A 75 3.72 -22.51 10.41
C TYR A 75 3.36 -23.87 9.83
N MET A 76 2.48 -24.61 10.51
CA MET A 76 1.99 -25.89 10.05
C MET A 76 1.24 -25.77 8.71
N ASP A 77 0.45 -24.72 8.51
CA ASP A 77 -0.21 -24.45 7.23
C ASP A 77 0.76 -24.37 6.07
N ILE A 78 1.84 -23.61 6.22
CA ILE A 78 2.87 -23.46 5.20
C ILE A 78 3.48 -24.83 4.88
N LEU A 79 3.83 -25.61 5.91
CA LEU A 79 4.39 -26.95 5.71
C LEU A 79 3.42 -27.89 4.99
N LEU A 80 2.12 -27.83 5.29
CA LEU A 80 1.11 -28.66 4.63
C LEU A 80 0.95 -28.34 3.15
N VAL A 81 0.92 -27.05 2.80
CA VAL A 81 0.80 -26.58 1.42
C VAL A 81 1.98 -27.05 0.58
N TYR A 82 3.20 -26.96 1.14
CA TYR A 82 4.43 -27.20 0.38
C TYR A 82 5.07 -28.57 0.59
N ARG A 83 4.45 -29.46 1.37
CA ARG A 83 5.00 -30.80 1.66
C ARG A 83 5.39 -31.62 0.43
N ALA A 84 4.71 -31.43 -0.70
CA ALA A 84 4.95 -32.18 -1.93
C ALA A 84 6.16 -31.63 -2.70
N SER A 85 6.48 -30.36 -2.48
CA SER A 85 7.61 -29.67 -3.10
C SER A 85 8.88 -29.78 -2.27
N LEU A 86 8.76 -29.96 -0.94
CA LEU A 86 9.92 -30.09 -0.06
C LEU A 86 10.61 -31.45 -0.26
N ASP A 87 11.90 -31.43 -0.58
CA ASP A 87 12.76 -32.61 -0.53
C ASP A 87 12.68 -33.26 0.86
N THR A 88 12.65 -34.59 0.88
CA THR A 88 12.46 -35.42 2.08
C THR A 88 13.47 -35.07 3.17
N MET A 89 14.72 -34.75 2.78
CA MET A 89 15.79 -34.39 3.72
C MET A 89 15.59 -32.99 4.33
N LYS A 90 15.27 -31.99 3.51
CA LYS A 90 15.05 -30.61 4.00
C LYS A 90 13.79 -30.53 4.86
N TYR A 91 12.73 -31.23 4.46
CA TYR A 91 11.51 -31.36 5.25
C TYR A 91 11.79 -31.93 6.63
N LEU A 92 12.53 -33.03 6.71
CA LEU A 92 12.86 -33.70 7.97
C LEU A 92 13.60 -32.77 8.94
N GLN A 93 14.60 -32.04 8.45
CA GLN A 93 15.35 -31.07 9.26
C GLN A 93 14.44 -29.98 9.81
N VAL A 94 13.71 -29.29 8.93
CA VAL A 94 12.86 -28.16 9.30
C VAL A 94 11.75 -28.58 10.27
N MET A 95 11.15 -29.75 10.05
CA MET A 95 10.14 -30.31 10.95
C MET A 95 10.69 -30.73 12.31
N THR A 96 11.95 -31.14 12.38
CA THR A 96 12.61 -31.51 13.64
C THR A 96 12.88 -30.26 14.48
N GLU A 97 13.47 -29.22 13.88
CA GLU A 97 13.69 -27.92 14.55
C GLU A 97 12.34 -27.32 15.02
N PHE A 98 11.28 -27.44 14.19
CA PHE A 98 9.95 -26.99 14.58
C PHE A 98 9.39 -27.78 15.76
N LYS A 99 9.55 -29.11 15.77
CA LYS A 99 9.10 -29.95 16.89
C LYS A 99 9.78 -29.55 18.20
N GLU A 100 11.08 -29.30 18.17
CA GLU A 100 11.85 -28.86 19.36
C GLU A 100 11.33 -27.53 19.90
N CYS A 101 11.13 -26.54 19.02
CA CYS A 101 10.56 -25.24 19.41
C CYS A 101 9.15 -25.38 20.02
N LEU A 102 8.32 -26.28 19.47
CA LEU A 102 7.00 -26.57 20.05
C LEU A 102 7.08 -27.22 21.43
N GLU A 103 8.04 -28.10 21.68
CA GLU A 103 8.22 -28.73 22.99
C GLU A 103 8.62 -27.67 24.05
N GLU A 104 9.38 -26.65 23.66
CA GLU A 104 9.66 -25.49 24.53
C GLU A 104 8.41 -24.64 24.79
N ILE A 105 7.61 -24.35 23.76
CA ILE A 105 6.32 -23.64 23.90
C ILE A 105 5.37 -24.42 24.81
N GLU A 106 5.31 -25.75 24.67
CA GLU A 106 4.51 -26.62 25.53
C GLU A 106 4.96 -26.53 26.99
N CYS A 107 6.27 -26.61 27.24
CA CYS A 107 6.84 -26.47 28.58
C CYS A 107 6.49 -25.11 29.19
N TYR A 108 6.62 -24.04 28.40
CA TYR A 108 6.24 -22.69 28.79
C TYR A 108 4.74 -22.59 29.13
N ALA A 109 3.86 -23.13 28.28
CA ALA A 109 2.40 -23.10 28.47
C ALA A 109 1.96 -23.86 29.73
N ARG A 110 2.47 -25.09 29.94
CA ARG A 110 2.16 -25.90 31.14
C ARG A 110 2.52 -25.19 32.44
N SER A 111 3.54 -24.34 32.41
CA SER A 111 3.96 -23.59 33.58
C SER A 111 2.88 -22.64 34.13
N PHE A 112 1.87 -22.28 33.33
CA PHE A 112 0.74 -21.43 33.74
C PHE A 112 -0.47 -22.20 34.29
N GLY A 113 -0.50 -23.54 34.18
CA GLY A 113 -1.65 -24.35 34.61
C GLY A 113 -1.69 -24.70 36.11
N GLY A 114 -0.62 -24.43 36.87
CA GLY A 114 -0.51 -24.86 38.28
C GLY A 114 0.32 -23.98 39.20
N ARG A 115 0.71 -22.77 38.78
CA ARG A 115 1.50 -21.87 39.61
C ARG A 115 0.63 -21.18 40.68
N PRO A 116 1.05 -21.15 41.96
CA PRO A 116 0.40 -20.31 42.95
C PRO A 116 0.59 -18.83 42.59
N PHE A 117 -0.44 -18.01 42.82
CA PHE A 117 -0.52 -16.59 42.44
C PHE A 117 0.74 -15.75 42.78
N LEU A 118 1.36 -15.99 43.94
CA LEU A 118 2.56 -15.25 44.37
C LEU A 118 3.80 -15.57 43.52
N ALA A 119 3.94 -16.79 43.01
CA ALA A 119 5.03 -17.13 42.10
C ALA A 119 4.88 -16.40 40.76
N GLN A 120 3.64 -16.19 40.31
CA GLN A 120 3.36 -15.49 39.06
C GLN A 120 3.78 -14.02 39.11
N LEU A 121 3.51 -13.31 40.21
CA LEU A 121 3.88 -11.89 40.38
C LEU A 121 5.39 -11.66 40.25
N ILE A 122 6.21 -12.61 40.72
CA ILE A 122 7.67 -12.52 40.67
C ILE A 122 8.19 -12.86 39.26
N THR A 123 7.50 -13.74 38.52
CA THR A 123 7.95 -14.20 37.19
C THR A 123 7.52 -13.32 36.02
N ILE A 124 6.60 -12.36 36.18
CA ILE A 124 6.05 -11.54 35.05
C ILE A 124 7.12 -11.03 34.07
N ARG A 125 8.23 -10.47 34.58
CA ARG A 125 9.31 -9.96 33.72
C ARG A 125 10.08 -11.08 33.00
N SER A 126 10.25 -12.22 33.65
CA SER A 126 10.88 -13.40 33.06
C SER A 126 9.98 -14.02 32.00
N ASP A 127 8.68 -14.09 32.28
CA ASP A 127 7.68 -14.69 31.40
C ASP A 127 7.56 -13.90 30.09
N ARG A 128 7.67 -12.57 30.12
CA ARG A 128 7.71 -11.74 28.90
C ARG A 128 8.96 -12.01 28.06
N LYS A 129 10.15 -12.06 28.67
CA LYS A 129 11.40 -12.35 27.95
C LYS A 129 11.36 -13.73 27.30
N GLU A 130 10.82 -14.71 28.01
CA GLU A 130 10.68 -16.07 27.49
C GLU A 130 9.69 -16.13 26.33
N PHE A 131 8.56 -15.43 26.43
CA PHE A 131 7.63 -15.29 25.31
C PHE A 131 8.30 -14.63 24.09
N ASP A 132 9.02 -13.52 24.28
CA ASP A 132 9.71 -12.81 23.20
C ASP A 132 10.76 -13.72 22.53
N ARG A 133 11.53 -14.49 23.32
CA ARG A 133 12.47 -15.49 22.81
C ARG A 133 11.80 -16.55 21.93
N LEU A 134 10.75 -17.21 22.43
CA LEU A 134 10.01 -18.25 21.70
C LEU A 134 9.33 -17.69 20.45
N ALA A 135 8.84 -16.45 20.53
CA ALA A 135 8.26 -15.73 19.41
C ALA A 135 9.28 -15.48 18.27
N ASP A 136 10.50 -15.07 18.64
CA ASP A 136 11.57 -14.81 17.68
C ASP A 136 12.12 -16.10 17.08
N GLU A 137 12.19 -17.17 17.87
CA GLU A 137 12.59 -18.49 17.38
C GLU A 137 11.59 -19.04 16.35
N MET A 138 10.29 -18.95 16.63
CA MET A 138 9.23 -19.27 15.67
C MET A 138 9.31 -18.43 14.40
N ARG A 139 9.64 -17.13 14.51
CA ARG A 139 9.84 -16.25 13.34
C ARG A 139 11.05 -16.69 12.53
N SER A 140 12.17 -17.02 13.19
CA SER A 140 13.37 -17.53 12.54
C SER A 140 13.09 -18.83 11.77
N LEU A 141 12.32 -19.75 12.35
CA LEU A 141 11.89 -20.97 11.67
C LEU A 141 11.00 -20.68 10.45
N GLN A 142 10.09 -19.71 10.54
CA GLN A 142 9.27 -19.23 9.41
C GLN A 142 10.13 -18.71 8.26
N ASP A 143 11.13 -17.88 8.57
CA ASP A 143 12.01 -17.29 7.56
C ASP A 143 12.92 -18.35 6.93
N LYS A 144 13.46 -19.28 7.72
CA LYS A 144 14.21 -20.45 7.22
C LYS A 144 13.36 -21.28 6.26
N LEU A 145 12.12 -21.61 6.63
CA LEU A 145 11.20 -22.37 5.78
C LEU A 145 10.90 -21.62 4.48
N ARG A 146 10.57 -20.34 4.55
CA ARG A 146 10.32 -19.50 3.36
C ARG A 146 11.52 -19.47 2.43
N PHE A 147 12.72 -19.36 2.96
CA PHE A 147 13.94 -19.41 2.18
C PHE A 147 14.12 -20.76 1.47
N VAL A 148 13.96 -21.87 2.19
CA VAL A 148 14.02 -23.22 1.62
C VAL A 148 12.99 -23.40 0.50
N LEU A 149 11.77 -22.92 0.71
CA LEU A 149 10.69 -22.97 -0.29
C LEU A 149 11.00 -22.13 -1.53
N LEU A 150 11.55 -20.92 -1.34
CA LEU A 150 11.93 -20.06 -2.45
C LEU A 150 13.00 -20.72 -3.33
N VAL A 151 14.04 -21.29 -2.70
CA VAL A 151 15.11 -22.01 -3.41
C VAL A 151 14.55 -23.20 -4.18
N GLU A 152 13.62 -23.95 -3.59
CA GLU A 152 13.02 -25.13 -4.22
C GLU A 152 12.11 -24.76 -5.39
N ILE A 153 11.26 -23.73 -5.25
CA ILE A 153 10.40 -23.23 -6.33
C ILE A 153 11.25 -22.75 -7.51
N LEU A 154 12.34 -22.02 -7.24
CA LEU A 154 13.26 -21.57 -8.29
C LEU A 154 13.94 -22.76 -8.98
N SER A 155 14.35 -23.78 -8.22
CA SER A 155 14.93 -25.00 -8.77
C SER A 155 13.93 -25.76 -9.66
N GLN A 156 12.68 -25.91 -9.24
CA GLN A 156 11.61 -26.53 -10.02
C GLN A 156 11.30 -25.74 -11.29
N GLN A 157 11.27 -24.40 -11.21
CA GLN A 157 11.07 -23.54 -12.37
C GLN A 157 12.21 -23.71 -13.38
N GLN A 158 13.46 -23.76 -12.91
CA GLN A 158 14.62 -23.99 -13.77
C GLN A 158 14.59 -25.38 -14.42
N ALA A 159 14.26 -26.43 -13.66
CA ALA A 159 14.10 -27.79 -14.19
C ALA A 159 12.98 -27.86 -15.24
N THR A 160 11.85 -27.17 -15.02
CA THR A 160 10.74 -27.09 -15.98
C THR A 160 11.15 -26.35 -17.24
N GLN A 161 11.87 -25.23 -17.13
CA GLN A 161 12.39 -24.50 -18.27
C GLN A 161 13.40 -25.33 -19.07
N GLN A 162 14.25 -26.09 -18.39
CA GLN A 162 15.19 -27.00 -19.03
C GLN A 162 14.45 -28.12 -19.77
N TYR A 163 13.45 -28.76 -19.14
CA TYR A 163 12.60 -29.75 -19.78
C TYR A 163 11.89 -29.20 -21.02
N ILE A 164 11.34 -27.99 -20.96
CA ILE A 164 10.70 -27.34 -22.12
C ILE A 164 11.74 -27.11 -23.24
N ARG A 165 12.95 -26.64 -22.89
CA ARG A 165 14.01 -26.46 -23.88
C ARG A 165 14.44 -27.78 -24.52
N GLU A 166 14.59 -28.84 -23.74
CA GLU A 166 14.94 -30.18 -24.23
C GLU A 166 13.83 -30.79 -25.09
N ALA A 167 12.55 -30.62 -24.69
CA ALA A 167 11.39 -31.03 -25.47
C ALA A 167 11.31 -30.26 -26.80
N LEU A 168 11.51 -28.94 -26.77
CA LEU A 168 11.58 -28.12 -27.97
C LEU A 168 12.75 -28.53 -28.87
N ALA A 169 13.93 -28.80 -28.29
CA ALA A 169 15.10 -29.28 -29.02
C ALA A 169 14.88 -30.68 -29.63
N SER A 170 14.08 -31.53 -28.99
CA SER A 170 13.74 -32.87 -29.50
C SER A 170 12.63 -32.84 -30.56
N LEU A 171 11.72 -31.86 -30.48
CA LEU A 171 10.67 -31.64 -31.47
C LEU A 171 11.18 -30.87 -32.70
N LEU A 172 12.19 -30.01 -32.54
CA LEU A 172 12.74 -29.20 -33.63
C LEU A 172 13.14 -30.04 -34.86
N PRO A 173 13.84 -31.19 -34.73
CA PRO A 173 14.18 -32.05 -35.86
C PRO A 173 12.96 -32.72 -36.51
N LEU A 174 11.90 -32.99 -35.73
CA LEU A 174 10.64 -33.59 -36.21
C LEU A 174 9.74 -32.59 -36.93
N LEU A 175 9.85 -31.31 -36.57
CA LEU A 175 9.17 -30.20 -37.25
C LEU A 175 9.83 -29.82 -38.59
N GLY A 176 10.90 -30.53 -38.98
CA GLY A 176 11.72 -30.19 -40.14
C GLY A 176 12.57 -28.95 -39.89
N PRO A 177 13.45 -28.56 -40.83
CA PRO A 177 14.01 -27.21 -40.79
C PRO A 177 12.83 -26.24 -40.67
N PRO A 178 12.89 -25.23 -39.77
CA PRO A 178 11.85 -24.20 -39.74
C PRO A 178 11.64 -23.76 -41.19
N PRO A 179 10.38 -23.75 -41.69
CA PRO A 179 10.12 -23.39 -43.07
C PRO A 179 10.91 -22.11 -43.30
N PRO A 180 11.75 -22.05 -44.36
CA PRO A 180 12.59 -20.89 -44.60
C PRO A 180 11.69 -19.67 -44.42
N PRO A 181 12.07 -18.70 -43.56
CA PRO A 181 11.22 -17.55 -43.27
C PRO A 181 10.73 -17.09 -44.62
N PRO A 182 9.41 -17.07 -44.83
CA PRO A 182 8.87 -17.01 -46.17
C PRO A 182 9.57 -15.90 -46.94
N GLU A 183 9.92 -16.09 -48.22
CA GLU A 183 10.76 -15.13 -48.99
C GLU A 183 10.32 -13.67 -48.81
N TYR A 184 9.02 -13.44 -48.58
CA TYR A 184 8.46 -12.12 -48.31
C TYR A 184 8.93 -11.47 -47.00
N THR A 185 9.30 -12.24 -45.97
CA THR A 185 9.85 -11.74 -44.69
C THR A 185 11.29 -11.25 -44.84
N SER A 186 12.14 -12.00 -45.55
CA SER A 186 13.50 -11.56 -45.84
C SER A 186 13.50 -10.38 -46.81
N ALA A 187 12.63 -10.40 -47.82
CA ALA A 187 12.46 -9.28 -48.74
C ALA A 187 11.94 -8.02 -48.03
N ALA A 188 11.00 -8.15 -47.09
CA ALA A 188 10.51 -7.02 -46.29
C ALA A 188 11.60 -6.46 -45.37
N LEU A 189 12.38 -7.31 -44.68
CA LEU A 189 13.49 -6.86 -43.83
C LEU A 189 14.60 -6.18 -44.65
N GLN A 190 14.95 -6.76 -45.81
CA GLN A 190 15.92 -6.17 -46.74
C GLN A 190 15.41 -4.83 -47.28
N LYS A 191 14.11 -4.72 -47.60
CA LYS A 191 13.50 -3.46 -48.03
C LYS A 191 13.51 -2.42 -46.91
N ILE A 192 13.26 -2.83 -45.67
CA ILE A 192 13.36 -1.94 -44.52
C ILE A 192 14.78 -1.40 -44.37
N GLU A 193 15.79 -2.25 -44.57
CA GLU A 193 17.20 -1.86 -44.50
C GLU A 193 17.59 -0.92 -45.66
N GLU A 194 17.15 -1.21 -46.90
CA GLU A 194 17.31 -0.33 -48.07
C GLU A 194 16.69 1.05 -47.88
N LEU A 195 15.54 1.12 -47.19
CA LEU A 195 14.83 2.36 -46.92
C LEU A 195 15.42 3.14 -45.73
N GLY A 196 16.58 2.72 -45.23
CA GLY A 196 17.33 3.41 -44.17
C GLY A 196 17.01 2.92 -42.76
N GLY A 197 16.57 1.68 -42.63
CA GLY A 197 16.30 1.02 -41.36
C GLY A 197 14.85 1.18 -40.86
N THR A 198 14.50 0.38 -39.87
CA THR A 198 13.16 0.33 -39.25
C THR A 198 12.67 1.70 -38.79
N GLU A 199 13.57 2.53 -38.28
CA GLU A 199 13.25 3.86 -37.77
C GLU A 199 12.70 4.80 -38.84
N LYS A 200 13.35 4.81 -40.01
CA LYS A 200 13.02 5.72 -41.11
C LYS A 200 11.75 5.27 -41.84
N VAL A 201 11.57 3.96 -41.98
CA VAL A 201 10.33 3.36 -42.52
C VAL A 201 9.12 3.68 -41.64
N LEU A 202 9.27 3.65 -40.31
CA LEU A 202 8.19 3.99 -39.39
C LEU A 202 7.87 5.49 -39.32
N ALA A 203 8.85 6.35 -39.63
CA ALA A 203 8.67 7.80 -39.61
C ALA A 203 7.97 8.33 -40.87
N ASP A 204 7.97 7.58 -41.98
CA ASP A 204 7.36 7.96 -43.25
C ASP A 204 6.40 6.88 -43.73
N ASP A 205 5.09 7.14 -43.63
CA ASP A 205 4.03 6.21 -44.05
C ASP A 205 4.14 5.80 -45.53
N ARG A 206 4.81 6.60 -46.38
CA ARG A 206 5.07 6.23 -47.78
C ARG A 206 6.11 5.12 -47.88
N LEU A 207 7.13 5.14 -47.02
CA LEU A 207 8.15 4.10 -46.94
C LEU A 207 7.56 2.81 -46.37
N LEU A 208 6.69 2.92 -45.36
CA LEU A 208 5.93 1.78 -44.85
C LEU A 208 5.05 1.16 -45.95
N GLY A 209 4.38 1.99 -46.75
CA GLY A 209 3.64 1.54 -47.94
C GLY A 209 4.49 0.72 -48.91
N GLN A 210 5.73 1.14 -49.17
CA GLN A 210 6.68 0.39 -50.01
C GLN A 210 7.09 -0.95 -49.41
N VAL A 211 7.20 -1.06 -48.08
CA VAL A 211 7.45 -2.35 -47.42
C VAL A 211 6.21 -3.25 -47.49
N ILE A 212 5.01 -2.67 -47.40
CA ILE A 212 3.75 -3.40 -47.52
C ILE A 212 3.54 -3.93 -48.94
N GLU A 213 3.96 -3.21 -49.98
CA GLU A 213 3.88 -3.68 -51.37
C GLU A 213 4.75 -4.92 -51.65
N VAL A 214 5.83 -5.10 -50.88
CA VAL A 214 6.69 -6.30 -50.95
C VAL A 214 6.03 -7.50 -50.24
N LEU A 215 5.10 -7.25 -49.33
CA LEU A 215 4.31 -8.29 -48.66
C LEU A 215 3.14 -8.74 -49.56
N LYS A 216 3.05 -10.05 -49.83
CA LYS A 216 1.96 -10.62 -50.66
C LYS A 216 0.57 -10.26 -50.07
N PRO A 217 -0.49 -10.15 -50.90
CA PRO A 217 -1.84 -9.78 -50.46
C PRO A 217 -2.42 -10.66 -49.33
N GLU A 218 -2.01 -11.93 -49.29
CA GLU A 218 -2.41 -12.91 -48.26
C GLU A 218 -1.79 -12.60 -46.88
N ALA A 219 -0.73 -11.80 -46.83
CA ALA A 219 -0.07 -11.31 -45.63
C ALA A 219 -0.52 -9.88 -45.23
N ARG A 220 -1.68 -9.40 -45.68
CA ARG A 220 -2.19 -8.06 -45.29
C ARG A 220 -2.74 -7.99 -43.86
N LEU A 221 -3.11 -9.12 -43.26
CA LEU A 221 -3.37 -9.24 -41.81
C LEU A 221 -2.13 -8.92 -40.95
N THR A 222 -0.94 -8.91 -41.57
CA THR A 222 0.32 -8.56 -40.93
C THR A 222 0.64 -7.07 -40.97
N VAL A 223 -0.13 -6.19 -41.62
CA VAL A 223 0.19 -4.75 -41.61
C VAL A 223 0.01 -4.16 -40.21
N GLU A 224 -1.13 -4.44 -39.57
CA GLU A 224 -1.34 -4.07 -38.17
C GLU A 224 -0.39 -4.84 -37.24
N LEU A 225 -0.11 -6.11 -37.50
CA LEU A 225 0.82 -6.88 -36.68
C LEU A 225 2.28 -6.39 -36.82
N VAL A 226 2.72 -6.00 -38.01
CA VAL A 226 4.06 -5.44 -38.26
C VAL A 226 4.13 -4.03 -37.68
N ARG A 227 3.07 -3.22 -37.81
CA ARG A 227 3.00 -1.91 -37.16
C ARG A 227 3.01 -2.07 -35.64
N SER A 228 2.27 -3.03 -35.08
CA SER A 228 2.23 -3.30 -33.64
C SER A 228 3.55 -3.87 -33.12
N VAL A 229 4.21 -4.77 -33.85
CA VAL A 229 5.51 -5.35 -33.46
C VAL A 229 6.63 -4.29 -33.54
N LEU A 230 6.64 -3.48 -34.59
CA LEU A 230 7.62 -2.41 -34.75
C LEU A 230 7.37 -1.25 -33.78
N LEU A 231 6.11 -0.89 -33.53
CA LEU A 231 5.74 0.05 -32.48
C LEU A 231 6.09 -0.52 -31.11
N SER A 232 5.90 -1.82 -30.84
CA SER A 232 6.27 -2.41 -29.53
C SER A 232 7.77 -2.35 -29.24
N LYS A 233 8.62 -2.44 -30.27
CA LYS A 233 10.07 -2.26 -30.12
C LYS A 233 10.42 -0.80 -29.85
N LYS A 234 9.79 0.17 -30.54
CA LYS A 234 10.07 1.60 -30.33
C LYS A 234 9.41 2.17 -29.06
N ASP A 235 8.28 1.61 -28.64
CA ASP A 235 7.60 1.88 -27.38
C ASP A 235 8.42 1.41 -26.16
N SER A 236 9.46 0.59 -26.38
CA SER A 236 10.36 0.17 -25.31
C SER A 236 11.37 1.24 -24.91
N GLU A 237 11.59 2.25 -25.76
CA GLU A 237 12.60 3.29 -25.60
C GLU A 237 11.98 4.66 -25.28
N GLY A 238 12.16 5.10 -24.04
CA GLY A 238 11.76 6.43 -23.57
C GLY A 238 10.90 6.40 -22.31
N PRO A 239 10.81 7.52 -21.58
CA PRO A 239 10.14 7.54 -20.29
C PRO A 239 8.62 7.45 -20.44
N HIS A 240 8.03 7.85 -21.58
CA HIS A 240 6.59 7.79 -21.85
C HIS A 240 6.00 6.38 -21.68
N ARG A 241 6.82 5.32 -21.81
CA ARG A 241 6.42 3.91 -21.57
C ARG A 241 5.81 3.66 -20.19
N TYR A 242 6.11 4.53 -19.22
CA TYR A 242 5.59 4.44 -17.88
C TYR A 242 4.16 4.97 -17.74
N ILE A 243 3.65 5.75 -18.70
CA ILE A 243 2.25 6.18 -18.75
C ILE A 243 1.39 4.98 -19.12
N ILE A 244 0.50 4.57 -18.22
CA ILE A 244 -0.38 3.40 -18.41
C ILE A 244 -1.48 3.72 -19.44
N GLN A 245 -2.04 4.94 -19.38
CA GLN A 245 -3.11 5.36 -20.27
C GLN A 245 -2.59 5.54 -21.71
N PRO A 246 -3.12 4.78 -22.70
CA PRO A 246 -2.52 4.68 -24.02
C PRO A 246 -2.53 6.00 -24.81
N ASP A 247 -3.60 6.79 -24.72
CA ASP A 247 -3.75 8.04 -25.47
C ASP A 247 -2.79 9.12 -24.96
N LEU A 248 -2.66 9.27 -23.64
CA LEU A 248 -1.70 10.15 -22.99
C LEU A 248 -0.27 9.70 -23.26
N ARG A 249 0.00 8.39 -23.29
CA ARG A 249 1.31 7.85 -23.67
C ARG A 249 1.67 8.23 -25.10
N LEU A 250 0.74 8.09 -26.04
CA LEU A 250 0.95 8.44 -27.45
C LEU A 250 1.09 9.96 -27.65
N LEU A 251 0.28 10.76 -26.95
CA LEU A 251 0.39 12.22 -26.93
C LEU A 251 1.77 12.64 -26.41
N TRP A 252 2.19 12.11 -25.26
CA TRP A 252 3.46 12.45 -24.64
C TRP A 252 4.64 12.10 -25.54
N ARG A 253 4.60 10.91 -26.14
CA ARG A 253 5.63 10.46 -27.09
C ARG A 253 5.76 11.40 -28.29
N LYS A 254 4.66 11.90 -28.84
CA LYS A 254 4.66 12.75 -30.04
C LYS A 254 5.05 14.20 -29.77
N GLU A 255 4.64 14.75 -28.64
CA GLU A 255 4.79 16.19 -28.36
C GLU A 255 6.00 16.49 -27.45
N TYR A 256 6.42 15.55 -26.60
CA TYR A 256 7.49 15.78 -25.61
C TYR A 256 8.67 14.81 -25.73
N GLU A 257 8.58 13.81 -26.63
CA GLU A 257 9.63 12.83 -26.93
C GLU A 257 10.25 12.15 -25.69
N GLN A 258 11.42 12.62 -25.24
CA GLN A 258 12.23 12.07 -24.17
C GLN A 258 12.14 12.87 -22.85
N LEU A 259 11.32 13.91 -22.78
CA LEU A 259 11.16 14.71 -21.56
C LEU A 259 10.41 13.92 -20.48
N GLU A 260 10.94 13.92 -19.26
CA GLU A 260 10.31 13.27 -18.11
C GLU A 260 9.18 14.11 -17.49
N ASP A 261 9.28 15.43 -17.64
CA ASP A 261 8.32 16.41 -17.15
C ASP A 261 8.24 17.65 -18.07
N VAL A 262 7.10 18.34 -18.03
CA VAL A 262 6.86 19.57 -18.80
C VAL A 262 6.09 20.58 -17.95
N PRO A 263 6.28 21.90 -18.14
CA PRO A 263 5.45 22.92 -17.51
C PRO A 263 3.96 22.71 -17.79
N TRP A 264 3.10 23.00 -16.82
CA TRP A 264 1.65 22.87 -17.00
C TRP A 264 1.11 23.73 -18.14
N ASP A 265 1.66 24.93 -18.34
CA ASP A 265 1.24 25.83 -19.43
C ASP A 265 1.53 25.22 -20.81
N GLU A 266 2.67 24.54 -20.95
CA GLU A 266 3.04 23.80 -22.16
C GLU A 266 2.12 22.59 -22.34
N PHE A 267 1.85 21.84 -21.26
CA PHE A 267 0.90 20.74 -21.28
C PHE A 267 -0.49 21.17 -21.75
N TRP A 268 -1.02 22.28 -21.24
CA TRP A 268 -2.34 22.81 -21.61
C TRP A 268 -2.42 23.39 -23.01
N SER A 269 -1.28 23.80 -23.59
CA SER A 269 -1.23 24.24 -24.98
C SER A 269 -1.49 23.09 -25.96
N VAL A 270 -1.16 21.86 -25.55
CA VAL A 270 -1.26 20.63 -26.33
C VAL A 270 -2.51 19.84 -25.97
N PHE A 271 -2.72 19.53 -24.69
CA PHE A 271 -3.84 18.72 -24.20
C PHE A 271 -5.06 19.58 -23.87
N PRO A 272 -6.29 19.18 -24.26
CA PRO A 272 -6.65 17.94 -24.99
C PRO A 272 -6.66 18.08 -26.53
N LYS A 273 -6.40 19.26 -27.09
CA LYS A 273 -6.59 19.56 -28.54
C LYS A 273 -5.81 18.63 -29.48
N LYS A 274 -4.57 18.30 -29.13
CA LYS A 274 -3.65 17.50 -29.96
C LYS A 274 -3.91 16.01 -29.90
N LEU A 275 -4.86 15.53 -29.08
CA LEU A 275 -5.29 14.13 -29.13
C LEU A 275 -5.87 13.78 -30.52
N LEU A 276 -6.55 14.75 -31.15
CA LEU A 276 -7.11 14.61 -32.49
C LEU A 276 -5.98 14.48 -33.53
N GLY A 277 -5.95 13.34 -34.22
CA GLY A 277 -4.93 13.01 -35.23
C GLY A 277 -3.64 12.39 -34.67
N GLN A 278 -3.49 12.33 -33.34
CA GLN A 278 -2.32 11.70 -32.71
C GLN A 278 -2.62 10.37 -32.04
N THR A 279 -3.85 10.21 -31.57
CA THR A 279 -4.32 9.05 -30.80
C THR A 279 -5.53 8.42 -31.48
N PHE A 280 -6.10 7.38 -30.87
CA PHE A 280 -7.31 6.71 -31.36
C PHE A 280 -8.60 7.30 -30.79
N VAL A 281 -8.51 8.42 -30.06
CA VAL A 281 -9.65 9.10 -29.43
C VAL A 281 -10.53 9.73 -30.51
N GLU A 282 -11.85 9.49 -30.43
CA GLU A 282 -12.82 10.05 -31.36
C GLU A 282 -12.94 11.58 -31.21
N GLU A 283 -13.26 12.27 -32.31
CA GLU A 283 -13.40 13.72 -32.31
C GLU A 283 -14.42 14.22 -31.29
N ALA A 284 -15.53 13.49 -31.12
CA ALA A 284 -16.56 13.81 -30.13
C ALA A 284 -16.02 13.78 -28.69
N GLU A 285 -15.16 12.81 -28.37
CA GLU A 285 -14.55 12.72 -27.03
C GLU A 285 -13.53 13.84 -26.80
N VAL A 286 -12.73 14.20 -27.82
CA VAL A 286 -11.80 15.34 -27.73
C VAL A 286 -12.56 16.64 -27.51
N GLN A 287 -13.68 16.85 -28.21
CA GLN A 287 -14.54 18.03 -28.01
C GLN A 287 -15.11 18.07 -26.59
N GLU A 288 -15.54 16.93 -26.03
CA GLU A 288 -16.03 16.88 -24.67
C GLU A 288 -14.93 17.12 -23.63
N LEU A 289 -13.71 16.59 -23.84
CA LEU A 289 -12.54 16.92 -23.03
C LEU A 289 -12.22 18.42 -23.08
N CYS A 290 -12.27 19.03 -24.28
CA CYS A 290 -12.08 20.48 -24.44
C CYS A 290 -13.11 21.28 -23.65
N GLN A 291 -14.38 20.87 -23.68
CA GLN A 291 -15.46 21.53 -22.92
C GLN A 291 -15.27 21.35 -21.42
N LEU A 292 -14.97 20.14 -20.97
CA LEU A 292 -14.76 19.81 -19.55
C LEU A 292 -13.59 20.59 -18.95
N LEU A 293 -12.53 20.80 -19.72
CA LEU A 293 -11.29 21.47 -19.28
C LEU A 293 -11.18 22.92 -19.80
N HIS A 294 -12.28 23.51 -20.27
CA HIS A 294 -12.29 24.87 -20.79
C HIS A 294 -12.03 25.92 -19.70
N SER A 295 -12.52 25.68 -18.48
CA SER A 295 -12.37 26.63 -17.38
C SER A 295 -11.03 26.46 -16.66
N PRO A 296 -10.37 27.56 -16.22
CA PRO A 296 -9.16 27.48 -15.41
C PRO A 296 -9.37 26.71 -14.10
N GLU A 297 -10.57 26.76 -13.53
CA GLU A 297 -10.93 26.00 -12.33
C GLU A 297 -10.95 24.49 -12.58
N ALA A 298 -11.50 24.05 -13.72
CA ALA A 298 -11.49 22.64 -14.11
C ALA A 298 -10.06 22.16 -14.40
N GLN A 299 -9.24 22.97 -15.05
CA GLN A 299 -7.82 22.68 -15.25
C GLN A 299 -7.09 22.54 -13.91
N LYS A 300 -7.29 23.47 -12.98
CA LYS A 300 -6.68 23.39 -11.64
C LYS A 300 -7.13 22.16 -10.85
N LYS A 301 -8.42 21.81 -10.93
CA LYS A 301 -8.95 20.56 -10.35
C LYS A 301 -8.27 19.34 -10.97
N PHE A 302 -8.09 19.34 -12.28
CA PHE A 302 -7.37 18.28 -12.98
C PHE A 302 -5.90 18.19 -12.55
N GLN A 303 -5.16 19.31 -12.53
CA GLN A 303 -3.75 19.36 -12.09
C GLN A 303 -3.59 18.73 -10.72
N TRP A 304 -4.45 19.15 -9.80
CA TRP A 304 -4.53 18.63 -8.45
C TRP A 304 -4.86 17.14 -8.40
N ALA A 305 -5.86 16.69 -9.16
CA ALA A 305 -6.26 15.28 -9.21
C ALA A 305 -5.20 14.36 -9.85
N VAL A 306 -4.29 14.93 -10.63
CA VAL A 306 -3.14 14.24 -11.21
C VAL A 306 -1.95 14.20 -10.24
N GLY A 307 -1.90 15.12 -9.27
CA GLY A 307 -0.87 15.17 -8.23
C GLY A 307 0.10 16.35 -8.35
N GLY A 308 -0.15 17.28 -9.28
CA GLY A 308 0.70 18.45 -9.48
C GLY A 308 0.58 19.44 -8.31
N ILE A 309 1.56 19.40 -7.39
CA ILE A 309 1.78 20.46 -6.41
C ILE A 309 2.74 21.53 -6.99
N GLY A 310 3.51 21.18 -8.03
CA GLY A 310 4.43 22.06 -8.75
C GLY A 310 3.84 22.74 -9.98
N ASP A 311 4.69 23.51 -10.66
CA ASP A 311 4.44 24.18 -11.94
C ASP A 311 4.64 23.26 -13.16
N ARG A 312 5.01 22.00 -12.93
CA ARG A 312 5.27 20.97 -13.94
C ARG A 312 4.38 19.75 -13.73
N ILE A 313 4.12 19.02 -14.81
CA ILE A 313 3.52 17.70 -14.83
C ILE A 313 4.58 16.69 -15.30
N SER A 314 4.66 15.55 -14.63
CA SER A 314 5.57 14.46 -14.98
C SER A 314 4.85 13.20 -15.45
N ILE A 315 5.59 12.36 -16.16
CA ILE A 315 5.17 11.01 -16.55
C ILE A 315 4.73 10.17 -15.35
N TRP A 316 5.41 10.34 -14.21
CA TRP A 316 5.13 9.59 -13.00
C TRP A 316 3.79 9.99 -12.38
N GLU A 317 3.45 11.27 -12.41
CA GLU A 317 2.14 11.76 -11.99
C GLU A 317 1.03 11.25 -12.90
N LEU A 318 1.24 11.26 -14.23
CA LEU A 318 0.28 10.67 -15.17
C LEU A 318 0.12 9.16 -14.95
N LYS A 319 1.22 8.41 -14.80
CA LYS A 319 1.18 6.98 -14.45
C LYS A 319 0.38 6.74 -13.17
N ARG A 320 0.59 7.58 -12.15
CA ARG A 320 -0.10 7.46 -10.86
C ARG A 320 -1.58 7.79 -11.00
N ALA A 321 -1.91 8.82 -11.76
CA ALA A 321 -3.25 9.35 -11.88
C ALA A 321 -4.17 8.47 -12.72
N PHE A 322 -3.64 7.80 -13.74
CA PHE A 322 -4.41 6.99 -14.67
C PHE A 322 -4.01 5.53 -14.53
N LYS A 323 -4.74 4.83 -13.67
CA LYS A 323 -4.65 3.38 -13.50
C LYS A 323 -5.84 2.80 -14.26
N ASN A 324 -5.64 1.71 -15.01
CA ASN A 324 -6.66 0.96 -15.77
C ASN A 324 -6.86 1.44 -17.22
N ASP A 325 -7.36 0.52 -18.05
CA ASP A 325 -7.66 0.72 -19.49
C ASP A 325 -9.01 1.42 -19.74
N ALA A 326 -9.53 2.15 -18.75
CA ALA A 326 -10.77 2.88 -18.92
C ALA A 326 -10.60 4.02 -19.96
N PRO A 327 -11.64 4.38 -20.72
CA PRO A 327 -11.58 5.48 -21.68
C PRO A 327 -11.10 6.79 -21.04
N LEU A 328 -10.19 7.50 -21.71
CA LEU A 328 -9.55 8.72 -21.19
C LEU A 328 -10.58 9.74 -20.69
N LEU A 329 -11.59 10.01 -21.51
CA LEU A 329 -12.66 10.95 -21.20
C LEU A 329 -13.34 10.63 -19.86
N GLN A 330 -13.62 9.36 -19.58
CA GLN A 330 -14.28 8.96 -18.33
C GLN A 330 -13.34 9.13 -17.12
N GLN A 331 -12.05 8.82 -17.28
CA GLN A 331 -11.07 9.08 -16.23
C GLN A 331 -10.93 10.57 -15.93
N VAL A 332 -10.92 11.44 -16.95
CA VAL A 332 -10.87 12.90 -16.78
C VAL A 332 -12.18 13.42 -16.16
N LYS A 333 -13.36 12.95 -16.59
CA LYS A 333 -14.65 13.26 -15.97
C LYS A 333 -14.68 12.92 -14.50
N ASN A 334 -14.16 11.75 -14.10
CA ASN A 334 -14.10 11.36 -12.70
C ASN A 334 -13.18 12.28 -11.89
N LYS A 335 -12.06 12.74 -12.49
CA LYS A 335 -11.11 13.65 -11.84
C LYS A 335 -11.61 15.10 -11.72
N VAL A 336 -12.36 15.58 -12.72
CA VAL A 336 -12.85 16.97 -12.77
C VAL A 336 -14.25 17.11 -12.15
N GLY A 337 -15.13 16.15 -12.43
CA GLY A 337 -16.55 16.14 -12.08
C GLY A 337 -16.90 15.25 -10.88
N GLY A 338 -16.00 14.34 -10.46
CA GLY A 338 -16.17 13.63 -9.20
C GLY A 338 -16.14 14.64 -8.05
N GLY A 339 -17.31 14.84 -7.43
CA GLY A 339 -17.49 15.58 -6.17
C GLY A 339 -16.75 14.98 -4.97
N THR A 340 -15.69 14.21 -5.20
CA THR A 340 -14.51 14.22 -4.34
C THR A 340 -14.06 15.67 -4.19
N VAL A 341 -14.55 16.31 -3.12
CA VAL A 341 -13.95 17.48 -2.49
C VAL A 341 -12.45 17.41 -2.73
N ALA A 342 -11.89 18.38 -3.45
CA ALA A 342 -10.48 18.41 -3.83
C ALA A 342 -9.60 18.32 -2.57
N LEU A 343 -9.28 17.08 -2.18
CA LEU A 343 -8.53 16.71 -0.99
C LEU A 343 -7.02 16.76 -1.26
N THR A 344 -6.60 17.04 -2.48
CA THR A 344 -5.20 16.98 -2.95
C THR A 344 -4.30 18.05 -2.34
N GLY A 345 -4.86 19.18 -1.85
CA GLY A 345 -4.15 20.11 -0.97
C GLY A 345 -4.26 19.73 0.51
N ARG A 346 -5.21 18.86 0.87
CA ARG A 346 -5.56 18.47 2.25
C ARG A 346 -4.96 17.13 2.66
N VAL A 347 -4.48 16.30 1.74
CA VAL A 347 -3.94 14.96 2.01
C VAL A 347 -2.50 14.90 1.52
N GLN A 348 -1.56 14.90 2.46
CA GLN A 348 -0.13 14.73 2.22
C GLN A 348 0.31 13.35 2.69
N LEU A 349 -0.33 12.29 2.21
CA LEU A 349 0.08 10.93 2.57
C LEU A 349 1.01 10.34 1.51
N PRO A 350 2.02 9.53 1.91
CA PRO A 350 2.74 8.68 0.97
C PRO A 350 1.77 7.77 0.19
N ASP A 351 2.17 7.30 -0.99
CA ASP A 351 1.37 6.35 -1.74
C ASP A 351 1.22 5.03 -0.95
N ARG A 352 0.02 4.45 -0.99
CA ARG A 352 -0.21 3.10 -0.44
C ARG A 352 0.61 2.10 -1.26
N PRO A 353 1.54 1.34 -0.65
CA PRO A 353 2.31 0.35 -1.40
C PRO A 353 1.36 -0.70 -2.00
N PRO A 354 1.52 -1.08 -3.29
CA PRO A 354 0.58 -1.96 -3.98
C PRO A 354 0.53 -3.37 -3.37
N ASN A 355 1.58 -3.77 -2.65
CA ASN A 355 1.73 -5.08 -2.03
C ASN A 355 1.56 -5.02 -0.51
N PHE A 356 0.85 -4.02 0.02
CA PHE A 356 0.49 -3.98 1.44
C PHE A 356 -0.81 -4.76 1.66
N PHE A 357 -0.72 -5.95 2.23
CA PHE A 357 -1.84 -6.84 2.53
C PHE A 357 -1.65 -7.54 3.88
N GLY A 358 -2.73 -8.09 4.43
CA GLY A 358 -2.68 -8.90 5.67
C GLY A 358 -2.65 -8.11 6.97
N ARG A 359 -2.91 -6.79 6.92
CA ARG A 359 -3.06 -5.93 8.10
C ARG A 359 -4.38 -5.15 8.11
N ASP A 360 -5.37 -5.67 7.40
CA ASP A 360 -6.69 -5.03 7.26
C ASP A 360 -7.38 -4.88 8.62
N GLU A 361 -7.32 -5.90 9.47
CA GLU A 361 -7.88 -5.87 10.83
C GLU A 361 -7.19 -4.81 11.72
N ASP A 362 -5.87 -4.69 11.63
CA ASP A 362 -5.12 -3.65 12.36
C ASP A 362 -5.53 -2.25 11.88
N ALA A 363 -5.64 -2.07 10.56
CA ALA A 363 -6.04 -0.80 9.99
C ALA A 363 -7.49 -0.43 10.38
N GLU A 364 -8.42 -1.37 10.31
CA GLU A 364 -9.81 -1.17 10.73
C GLU A 364 -9.93 -0.86 12.22
N ARG A 365 -9.15 -1.55 13.06
CA ARG A 365 -9.07 -1.25 14.49
C ARG A 365 -8.58 0.17 14.74
N LEU A 366 -7.53 0.62 14.04
CA LEU A 366 -7.00 1.97 14.16
C LEU A 366 -7.99 3.03 13.67
N VAL A 367 -8.66 2.80 12.54
CA VAL A 367 -9.73 3.66 12.04
C VAL A 367 -10.85 3.78 13.07
N SER A 368 -11.25 2.65 13.67
CA SER A 368 -12.29 2.62 14.72
C SER A 368 -11.85 3.41 15.96
N MET A 369 -10.62 3.24 16.42
CA MET A 369 -10.06 3.99 17.56
C MET A 369 -10.04 5.51 17.32
N LEU A 370 -9.69 5.93 16.09
CA LEU A 370 -9.60 7.35 15.71
C LEU A 370 -10.97 7.99 15.42
N THR A 371 -12.01 7.20 15.14
CA THR A 371 -13.33 7.72 14.72
C THR A 371 -14.47 7.51 15.71
N SER A 372 -14.25 6.76 16.79
CA SER A 372 -15.26 6.51 17.83
C SER A 372 -15.66 7.82 18.54
N GLY A 373 -16.92 8.24 18.39
CA GLY A 373 -17.40 9.59 18.73
C GLY A 373 -17.41 9.94 20.23
N ASP A 374 -17.55 8.96 21.13
CA ASP A 374 -17.81 9.21 22.56
C ASP A 374 -16.66 8.81 23.50
N GLY A 375 -15.45 8.70 22.96
CA GLY A 375 -14.26 8.26 23.71
C GLY A 375 -13.12 7.77 22.84
N GLY A 376 -13.19 8.00 21.53
CA GLY A 376 -12.11 7.71 20.60
C GLY A 376 -10.81 8.36 21.04
N SER A 377 -9.72 7.63 20.82
CA SER A 377 -8.39 8.14 21.15
C SER A 377 -8.05 9.28 20.19
N THR A 378 -7.75 10.46 20.73
CA THR A 378 -7.33 11.61 19.92
C THR A 378 -5.94 11.44 19.30
N ALA A 379 -5.18 10.47 19.79
CA ALA A 379 -3.88 10.09 19.27
C ALA A 379 -3.69 8.58 19.45
N VAL A 380 -3.01 7.95 18.50
CA VAL A 380 -2.64 6.53 18.59
C VAL A 380 -1.15 6.40 18.29
N LEU A 381 -0.43 5.68 19.15
CA LEU A 381 1.00 5.42 19.01
C LEU A 381 1.21 4.01 18.46
N LEU A 382 1.93 3.89 17.33
CA LEU A 382 2.30 2.62 16.75
C LEU A 382 3.70 2.21 17.24
N LEU A 383 3.77 1.23 18.13
CA LEU A 383 5.03 0.66 18.64
C LEU A 383 5.28 -0.70 18.01
N ALA A 384 6.39 -0.82 17.29
CA ALA A 384 6.91 -2.07 16.75
C ALA A 384 8.39 -1.90 16.39
N GLU A 385 9.08 -3.02 16.19
CA GLU A 385 10.45 -3.05 15.70
C GLU A 385 10.60 -2.40 14.31
N GLY A 386 11.84 -2.12 13.91
CA GLY A 386 12.15 -1.66 12.56
C GLY A 386 11.67 -2.67 11.51
N GLY A 387 11.22 -2.19 10.35
CA GLY A 387 10.83 -3.06 9.22
C GLY A 387 9.43 -3.69 9.30
N ILE A 388 8.72 -3.59 10.42
CA ILE A 388 7.35 -4.17 10.60
C ILE A 388 6.26 -3.44 9.77
N GLY A 389 6.61 -2.39 9.02
CA GLY A 389 5.65 -1.66 8.18
C GLY A 389 4.74 -0.72 8.97
N LYS A 390 5.23 -0.10 10.06
CA LYS A 390 4.49 0.90 10.86
C LYS A 390 4.03 2.09 10.00
N SER A 391 4.96 2.69 9.28
CA SER A 391 4.70 3.84 8.39
C SER A 391 3.72 3.44 7.29
N THR A 392 3.84 2.22 6.76
CA THR A 392 2.89 1.69 5.77
C THR A 392 1.48 1.54 6.34
N LEU A 393 1.34 1.00 7.56
CA LEU A 393 0.05 0.90 8.23
C LEU A 393 -0.54 2.29 8.53
N ALA A 394 0.28 3.25 8.97
CA ALA A 394 -0.17 4.61 9.23
C ALA A 394 -0.68 5.30 7.95
N THR A 395 0.05 5.13 6.84
CA THR A 395 -0.36 5.57 5.50
C THR A 395 -1.67 4.91 5.07
N ASP A 396 -1.80 3.59 5.26
CA ASP A 396 -3.00 2.83 4.94
C ASP A 396 -4.24 3.36 5.68
N VAL A 397 -4.12 3.55 7.00
CA VAL A 397 -5.18 4.10 7.86
C VAL A 397 -5.54 5.52 7.45
N GLY A 398 -4.54 6.35 7.14
CA GLY A 398 -4.75 7.71 6.64
C GLY A 398 -5.59 7.72 5.36
N TRP A 399 -5.26 6.86 4.38
CA TRP A 399 -6.04 6.73 3.15
C TRP A 399 -7.46 6.24 3.41
N ARG A 400 -7.66 5.23 4.28
CA ARG A 400 -9.01 4.76 4.65
C ARG A 400 -9.87 5.87 5.26
N LEU A 401 -9.29 6.71 6.13
CA LEU A 401 -10.00 7.82 6.75
C LEU A 401 -10.40 8.90 5.74
N VAL A 402 -9.54 9.18 4.77
CA VAL A 402 -9.80 10.09 3.66
C VAL A 402 -10.93 9.56 2.78
N GLU A 403 -10.82 8.30 2.34
CA GLU A 403 -11.80 7.61 1.51
C GLU A 403 -13.18 7.53 2.19
N ALA A 404 -13.20 7.31 3.51
CA ALA A 404 -14.42 7.29 4.31
C ALA A 404 -14.97 8.68 4.65
N GLY A 405 -14.34 9.77 4.19
CA GLY A 405 -14.75 11.15 4.48
C GLY A 405 -14.70 11.51 5.97
N LYS A 406 -13.90 10.80 6.78
CA LYS A 406 -13.83 10.96 8.24
C LYS A 406 -12.86 12.05 8.69
N VAL A 407 -12.09 12.61 7.76
CA VAL A 407 -11.11 13.67 8.00
C VAL A 407 -11.29 14.78 6.94
N PRO A 408 -12.41 15.53 6.98
CA PRO A 408 -12.74 16.52 5.96
C PRO A 408 -11.74 17.68 5.89
N ALA A 409 -11.01 17.95 6.98
CA ALA A 409 -9.92 18.93 6.99
C ALA A 409 -8.59 18.38 6.46
N GLY A 410 -8.53 17.08 6.20
CA GLY A 410 -7.40 16.43 5.54
C GLY A 410 -6.50 15.58 6.44
N VAL A 411 -5.42 15.11 5.83
CA VAL A 411 -4.34 14.36 6.47
C VAL A 411 -2.99 15.00 6.18
N ARG A 412 -2.15 15.12 7.20
CA ARG A 412 -0.80 15.71 7.12
C ARG A 412 0.24 14.70 7.56
N TRP A 413 1.26 14.48 6.74
CA TRP A 413 2.40 13.63 7.08
C TRP A 413 3.57 14.50 7.53
N VAL A 414 4.07 14.22 8.73
CA VAL A 414 5.23 14.89 9.31
C VAL A 414 6.31 13.84 9.44
N ASP A 415 7.32 13.89 8.58
CA ASP A 415 8.49 13.03 8.68
C ASP A 415 9.52 13.68 9.61
N LEU A 416 9.85 13.03 10.73
CA LEU A 416 10.84 13.49 11.71
C LEU A 416 12.20 12.80 11.57
N ARG A 417 12.46 12.06 10.49
CA ARG A 417 13.75 11.40 10.27
C ARG A 417 14.91 12.39 10.35
N GLU A 418 15.91 12.14 11.19
CA GLU A 418 17.06 13.02 11.45
C GLU A 418 16.72 14.37 12.10
N ALA A 419 15.53 14.55 12.68
CA ALA A 419 15.19 15.76 13.42
C ALA A 419 15.91 15.79 14.77
N SER A 420 17.13 16.34 14.78
CA SER A 420 18.04 16.33 15.94
C SER A 420 17.90 17.55 16.86
N THR A 421 17.20 18.61 16.45
CA THR A 421 16.98 19.82 17.24
C THR A 421 15.49 20.18 17.39
N ALA A 422 15.14 20.95 18.43
CA ALA A 422 13.77 21.39 18.64
C ALA A 422 13.25 22.26 17.48
N GLU A 423 14.15 23.03 16.87
CA GLU A 423 13.91 23.84 15.67
C GLU A 423 13.60 22.97 14.46
N ASP A 424 14.32 21.86 14.24
CA ASP A 424 14.05 20.92 13.14
C ASP A 424 12.65 20.32 13.24
N VAL A 425 12.26 19.89 14.45
CA VAL A 425 10.92 19.34 14.70
C VAL A 425 9.85 20.38 14.36
N ARG A 426 9.99 21.60 14.85
CA ARG A 426 9.04 22.70 14.56
C ARG A 426 9.01 23.04 13.07
N ALA A 427 10.16 23.12 12.42
CA ALA A 427 10.27 23.41 11.00
C ALA A 427 9.55 22.36 10.14
N ARG A 428 9.69 21.07 10.47
CA ARG A 428 9.02 19.96 9.78
C ARG A 428 7.50 19.99 9.97
N PHE A 429 7.02 20.31 11.17
CA PHE A 429 5.59 20.52 11.40
C PHE A 429 5.05 21.71 10.61
N CYS A 430 5.74 22.86 10.64
CA CYS A 430 5.36 24.03 9.86
C CYS A 430 5.33 23.72 8.36
N ALA A 431 6.34 23.03 7.83
CA ALA A 431 6.41 22.63 6.43
C ALA A 431 5.25 21.71 6.03
N ALA A 432 4.98 20.66 6.81
CA ALA A 432 3.84 19.77 6.57
C ALA A 432 2.50 20.53 6.61
N LEU A 433 2.32 21.40 7.59
CA LEU A 433 1.10 22.21 7.71
C LEU A 433 0.99 23.33 6.66
N GLY A 434 2.02 23.54 5.83
CA GLY A 434 2.05 24.59 4.81
C GLY A 434 2.18 26.00 5.41
N VAL A 435 2.75 26.10 6.61
CA VAL A 435 2.91 27.36 7.34
C VAL A 435 4.33 27.85 7.16
N LYS A 436 4.48 29.04 6.58
CA LYS A 436 5.78 29.71 6.57
C LYS A 436 6.08 30.23 7.97
N PRO A 437 7.22 29.88 8.59
CA PRO A 437 7.59 30.45 9.88
C PRO A 437 7.68 31.97 9.73
N ALA A 438 6.91 32.69 10.55
CA ALA A 438 6.88 34.14 10.53
C ALA A 438 8.25 34.67 10.97
N GLY A 439 9.00 35.18 10.01
CA GLY A 439 10.33 35.74 10.25
C GLY A 439 11.47 34.75 10.08
N ALA A 440 11.50 33.96 9.00
CA ALA A 440 12.78 33.51 8.45
C ALA A 440 13.53 34.77 7.99
N PRO A 441 14.52 35.27 8.76
CA PRO A 441 15.27 36.43 8.33
C PRO A 441 16.39 35.89 7.45
N ASP A 442 16.67 36.53 6.32
CA ASP A 442 17.98 36.37 5.67
C ASP A 442 19.15 36.82 6.59
N ASN A 443 18.83 37.32 7.80
CA ASN A 443 19.74 37.61 8.90
C ASN A 443 19.63 36.59 10.04
N ILE A 444 20.63 35.71 10.09
CA ILE A 444 21.00 34.84 11.20
C ILE A 444 21.15 35.71 12.46
N MET A 445 20.30 35.54 13.49
CA MET A 445 20.57 35.74 14.95
C MET A 445 19.37 36.19 15.81
N ALA A 446 18.17 36.47 15.28
CA ALA A 446 17.03 36.79 16.15
C ALA A 446 16.30 35.52 16.62
N THR A 447 16.48 35.15 17.89
CA THR A 447 15.77 34.05 18.56
C THR A 447 14.29 34.40 18.76
N ALA A 448 13.43 33.91 17.87
CA ALA A 448 11.99 33.97 18.11
C ALA A 448 11.66 33.21 19.42
N PRO A 449 10.75 33.72 20.27
CA PRO A 449 10.40 33.06 21.52
C PRO A 449 9.85 31.66 21.24
N ARG A 450 10.30 30.67 22.03
CA ARG A 450 9.94 29.23 21.91
C ARG A 450 8.42 28.97 21.75
N ASP A 451 7.59 29.86 22.29
CA ASP A 451 6.13 29.75 22.25
C ASP A 451 5.51 30.10 20.89
N ALA A 452 6.15 30.96 20.09
CA ALA A 452 5.59 31.48 18.85
C ALA A 452 5.35 30.39 17.80
N ALA A 453 6.30 29.47 17.61
CA ALA A 453 6.17 28.37 16.65
C ALA A 453 5.01 27.44 17.00
N THR A 454 4.81 27.17 18.29
CA THR A 454 3.73 26.29 18.74
C THR A 454 2.35 26.95 18.57
N GLU A 455 2.26 28.27 18.76
CA GLU A 455 1.03 29.03 18.46
C GLU A 455 0.74 29.09 16.96
N ILE A 456 1.77 29.22 16.12
CA ILE A 456 1.63 29.19 14.66
C ILE A 456 1.04 27.85 14.20
N VAL A 457 1.54 26.72 14.74
CA VAL A 457 1.00 25.39 14.43
C VAL A 457 -0.45 25.25 14.89
N ARG A 458 -0.79 25.71 16.10
CA ARG A 458 -2.17 25.71 16.62
C ARG A 458 -3.10 26.55 15.73
N ALA A 459 -2.67 27.76 15.36
CA ALA A 459 -3.44 28.66 14.51
C ALA A 459 -3.66 28.06 13.11
N ALA A 460 -2.64 27.41 12.55
CA ALA A 460 -2.73 26.76 11.25
C ALA A 460 -3.72 25.58 11.27
N VAL A 461 -3.62 24.68 12.25
CA VAL A 461 -4.57 23.58 12.42
C VAL A 461 -5.99 24.12 12.57
N THR A 462 -6.19 25.13 13.43
CA THR A 462 -7.50 25.77 13.65
C THR A 462 -8.05 26.38 12.36
N CYS A 463 -7.22 27.10 11.59
CA CYS A 463 -7.62 27.73 10.34
C CYS A 463 -8.02 26.68 9.29
N MET A 464 -7.24 25.61 9.14
CA MET A 464 -7.54 24.53 8.19
C MET A 464 -8.83 23.78 8.52
N VAL A 465 -9.08 23.59 9.82
CA VAL A 465 -10.32 23.01 10.34
C VAL A 465 -11.51 23.93 10.04
N ALA A 466 -11.38 25.25 10.30
CA ALA A 466 -12.44 26.23 10.03
C ALA A 466 -12.78 26.38 8.53
N GLN A 467 -11.77 26.40 7.65
CA GLN A 467 -11.94 26.45 6.18
C GLN A 467 -12.68 25.23 5.63
N SER A 468 -12.72 24.14 6.38
CA SER A 468 -13.43 22.92 5.97
C SER A 468 -14.93 23.04 6.22
N SER A 469 -15.34 23.79 7.25
CA SER A 469 -16.76 24.04 7.54
C SER A 469 -17.42 25.00 6.55
N SER A 470 -16.70 26.04 6.09
CA SER A 470 -17.26 27.08 5.21
C SER A 470 -17.60 26.59 3.80
N ASN A 471 -16.94 25.53 3.31
CA ASN A 471 -17.20 24.99 1.97
C ASN A 471 -18.49 24.15 1.86
N SER A 472 -19.14 23.84 2.98
CA SER A 472 -20.33 22.97 3.00
C SER A 472 -21.67 23.70 2.78
N SER A 473 -21.70 25.04 2.85
CA SER A 473 -22.96 25.82 2.88
C SER A 473 -23.32 26.55 1.56
N GLY A 474 -22.60 26.31 0.46
CA GLY A 474 -22.68 27.15 -0.75
C GLY A 474 -23.53 26.67 -1.93
N GLY A 475 -24.44 25.70 -1.78
CA GLY A 475 -25.14 25.09 -2.93
C GLY A 475 -26.67 25.05 -2.84
N GLY A 476 -27.34 25.88 -3.64
CA GLY A 476 -28.64 25.55 -4.24
C GLY A 476 -29.91 26.04 -3.53
N GLY A 477 -30.31 27.28 -3.80
CA GLY A 477 -31.71 27.68 -3.70
C GLY A 477 -32.50 27.16 -4.90
N VAL A 478 -33.30 26.11 -4.72
CA VAL A 478 -34.40 25.73 -5.62
C VAL A 478 -35.61 25.35 -4.76
N ALA A 479 -36.77 25.80 -5.21
CA ALA A 479 -38.02 25.93 -4.47
C ALA A 479 -38.71 24.61 -4.06
N ALA A 480 -39.37 24.70 -2.90
CA ALA A 480 -40.60 24.05 -2.46
C ALA A 480 -40.84 22.56 -2.82
N GLY A 481 -40.62 21.70 -1.84
CA GLY A 481 -41.17 20.34 -1.81
C GLY A 481 -40.88 19.67 -0.46
N SER A 482 -41.91 19.52 0.37
CA SER A 482 -41.84 18.94 1.71
C SER A 482 -41.24 17.53 1.71
N SER A 483 -40.09 17.35 2.36
CA SER A 483 -39.62 16.03 2.80
C SER A 483 -38.70 16.13 4.02
N SER A 484 -39.05 15.34 5.03
CA SER A 484 -38.39 15.08 6.32
C SER A 484 -36.92 15.50 6.46
N SER A 485 -36.68 16.54 7.26
CA SER A 485 -35.33 16.97 7.66
C SER A 485 -34.70 15.94 8.62
N SER A 486 -33.94 15.01 8.06
CA SER A 486 -32.90 14.31 8.82
C SER A 486 -31.90 15.37 9.30
N ARG A 487 -31.95 15.73 10.59
CA ARG A 487 -30.90 16.52 11.24
C ARG A 487 -29.61 15.70 11.20
N THR A 488 -28.82 15.88 10.16
CA THR A 488 -27.42 15.45 10.16
C THR A 488 -26.75 16.24 11.28
N THR A 489 -26.52 15.58 12.41
CA THR A 489 -25.73 16.13 13.52
C THR A 489 -24.41 16.60 12.92
N GLY A 490 -24.21 17.91 12.85
CA GLY A 490 -23.02 18.52 12.27
C GLY A 490 -21.81 17.98 13.01
N ARG A 491 -21.06 17.09 12.35
CA ARG A 491 -19.86 16.50 12.92
C ARG A 491 -18.76 17.54 12.76
N ASP A 492 -18.07 17.85 13.85
CA ASP A 492 -17.00 18.83 13.82
C ASP A 492 -15.95 18.45 12.77
N PRO A 493 -15.41 19.43 12.02
CA PRO A 493 -14.32 19.19 11.08
C PRO A 493 -13.12 18.54 11.80
N SER A 494 -12.70 17.37 11.33
CA SER A 494 -11.53 16.64 11.84
C SER A 494 -10.38 16.63 10.84
N MET A 495 -9.16 16.74 11.36
CA MET A 495 -7.89 16.56 10.63
C MET A 495 -7.09 15.43 11.28
N LEU A 496 -6.36 14.66 10.47
CA LEU A 496 -5.36 13.72 10.97
C LEU A 496 -3.95 14.25 10.72
N VAL A 497 -3.10 14.17 11.74
CA VAL A 497 -1.66 14.40 11.59
C VAL A 497 -0.96 13.07 11.88
N VAL A 498 -0.21 12.57 10.91
CA VAL A 498 0.63 11.37 11.03
C VAL A 498 2.07 11.82 11.22
N VAL A 499 2.67 11.43 12.34
CA VAL A 499 4.07 11.74 12.66
C VAL A 499 4.89 10.46 12.52
N ASP A 500 5.77 10.43 11.52
CA ASP A 500 6.64 9.29 11.21
C ASP A 500 8.06 9.54 11.72
N ASN A 501 8.80 8.47 11.99
CA ASN A 501 10.17 8.51 12.53
C ASN A 501 10.30 9.38 13.81
N ALA A 502 9.27 9.34 14.67
CA ALA A 502 9.22 10.16 15.88
C ALA A 502 10.32 9.80 16.89
N GLU A 503 10.86 8.58 16.83
CA GLU A 503 11.97 8.10 17.65
C GLU A 503 13.20 9.01 17.57
N ASP A 504 13.52 9.58 16.41
CA ASP A 504 14.68 10.46 16.22
C ASP A 504 14.55 11.74 17.05
N ALA A 505 13.35 12.31 17.09
CA ALA A 505 13.03 13.46 17.92
C ALA A 505 12.91 13.10 19.42
N LEU A 506 12.85 11.82 19.78
CA LEU A 506 12.76 11.38 21.19
C LEU A 506 14.13 11.05 21.80
N VAL A 507 15.20 11.01 21.00
CA VAL A 507 16.57 10.73 21.49
C VAL A 507 17.07 11.84 22.42
N GLN A 508 16.80 13.11 22.10
CA GLN A 508 17.18 14.24 22.93
C GLN A 508 15.98 14.79 23.72
N GLN A 509 16.23 15.26 24.95
CA GLN A 509 15.16 15.75 25.82
C GLN A 509 14.48 17.01 25.25
N ASP A 510 15.26 17.96 24.72
CA ASP A 510 14.75 19.23 24.19
C ASP A 510 13.85 19.03 22.95
N THR A 511 14.22 18.11 22.06
CA THR A 511 13.41 17.73 20.88
C THR A 511 12.13 17.01 21.29
N ALA A 512 12.22 16.14 22.30
CA ALA A 512 11.07 15.42 22.83
C ALA A 512 10.05 16.37 23.49
N GLU A 513 10.54 17.36 24.24
CA GLU A 513 9.70 18.41 24.83
C GLU A 513 9.03 19.26 23.75
N ALA A 514 9.76 19.62 22.68
CA ALA A 514 9.19 20.34 21.55
C ALA A 514 8.08 19.55 20.84
N LEU A 515 8.30 18.26 20.57
CA LEU A 515 7.30 17.37 19.97
C LEU A 515 6.06 17.24 20.86
N ARG A 516 6.25 17.00 22.16
CA ARG A 516 5.13 16.92 23.14
C ARG A 516 4.35 18.22 23.19
N GLY A 517 5.03 19.37 23.17
CA GLY A 517 4.40 20.68 23.15
C GLY A 517 3.50 20.87 21.92
N LEU A 518 3.99 20.49 20.73
CA LEU A 518 3.23 20.55 19.48
C LEU A 518 2.01 19.63 19.50
N LEU A 519 2.17 18.37 19.91
CA LEU A 519 1.08 17.40 19.98
C LEU A 519 0.00 17.79 21.00
N THR A 520 0.41 18.35 22.15
CA THR A 520 -0.52 18.81 23.18
C THR A 520 -1.36 19.99 22.68
N LYS A 521 -0.75 20.95 21.97
CA LYS A 521 -1.47 22.11 21.41
C LYS A 521 -2.29 21.78 20.17
N ALA A 522 -1.93 20.75 19.40
CA ALA A 522 -2.72 20.27 18.26
C ALA A 522 -4.07 19.67 18.69
N ARG A 523 -4.22 19.32 19.98
CA ARG A 523 -5.48 18.84 20.57
C ARG A 523 -6.44 20.00 20.81
N VAL A 524 -6.93 20.62 19.74
CA VAL A 524 -8.00 21.62 19.82
C VAL A 524 -9.32 20.86 19.99
N LYS A 525 -9.84 20.79 21.22
CA LYS A 525 -11.22 20.33 21.43
C LYS A 525 -12.16 21.35 20.79
N GLY A 526 -12.95 20.91 19.80
CA GLY A 526 -14.08 21.66 19.30
C GLY A 526 -15.08 21.88 20.45
N GLY A 527 -15.27 23.14 20.85
CA GLY A 527 -16.40 23.58 21.66
C GLY A 527 -16.52 23.02 23.08
N ALA A 528 -15.83 23.64 24.04
CA ALA A 528 -16.54 24.01 25.26
C ALA A 528 -17.27 25.32 24.94
N HIS A 529 -18.60 25.25 24.83
CA HIS A 529 -19.42 26.44 25.00
C HIS A 529 -19.03 27.06 26.34
N ASP A 530 -18.68 28.34 26.32
CA ASP A 530 -18.16 29.13 27.42
C ASP A 530 -19.14 29.12 28.60
N SER A 531 -18.99 28.14 29.51
CA SER A 531 -19.54 28.18 30.86
C SER A 531 -18.40 28.57 31.80
N THR A 532 -18.03 29.85 31.73
CA THR A 532 -17.15 30.48 32.70
C THR A 532 -17.90 30.58 34.03
N GLN A 533 -17.79 29.55 34.89
CA GLN A 533 -17.77 29.66 36.35
C GLN A 533 -17.77 28.25 36.98
N ALA A 534 -16.82 28.06 37.91
CA ALA A 534 -16.70 27.02 38.93
C ALA A 534 -15.50 26.06 38.77
N GLU A 535 -14.71 26.03 39.85
CA GLU A 535 -13.74 25.01 40.28
C GLU A 535 -12.35 25.08 39.61
N GLY A 536 -11.26 25.49 40.28
CA GLY A 536 -10.99 25.48 41.71
C GLY A 536 -10.50 24.10 42.16
N GLN A 537 -9.18 23.93 42.17
CA GLN A 537 -8.41 23.02 43.03
C GLN A 537 -8.57 21.50 42.83
N ILE A 538 -7.44 20.77 42.91
CA ILE A 538 -7.19 19.32 42.76
C ILE A 538 -6.65 19.01 41.36
N GLY A 539 -5.48 18.41 41.14
CA GLY A 539 -4.44 17.84 41.98
C GLY A 539 -3.47 17.15 41.00
N ARG A 540 -2.16 17.29 41.21
CA ARG A 540 -1.12 16.57 40.46
C ARG A 540 -1.34 15.06 40.58
N GLU A 541 -1.14 14.29 39.50
CA GLU A 541 -0.24 13.12 39.45
C GLU A 541 -0.38 12.29 38.15
N ALA A 542 0.77 11.70 37.77
CA ALA A 542 1.09 10.69 36.75
C ALA A 542 1.13 11.12 35.27
#